data_AF-A0A963MRK7-F1
#
_entry.id   AF-A0A963MRK7-F1
#
_cell.length_a   1.000
_cell.length_b   1.000
_cell.length_c   1.000
_cell.angle_alpha   90.00
_cell.angle_beta   90.00
_cell.angle_gamma   90.00
#
_symmetry.space_group_name_H-M   'P 1'
#
loop_
_entity.id
_entity.type
_entity.pdbx_description
1 polymer ?
#
loop_
_entity_poly.entity_id
_entity_poly.type
_entity_poly.pdbx_seq_one_letter_code
_entity_poly.pdbx_strand_id
1 'polypeptide(L)'
;MNQKDNDDLLLAKQNIKSGRLDKAGRLLNMLKKKLPAHPDVARLWCSWALRTDHAAEVPEYAEQFFLQTENKVQKAHWAHLLGTSYFYLLDLPQSLQYFSRALDLLSELAHSGRAPVPRKKNNVQASGNNVFVSGHAEQLLWSTCAMLTRQDIPAFPFAGTLLGLERESRLLDFDKDIDIAVWMPSFEACCAALKNHGWSTVPMRIGYRNYCDFIHNESGITLDICGLEQRDNHRITGGFELPGWSADYQRVTVFPHFELKQRPTQYGNSWYPAQPEKILTAFYGDWRTPNPLWDTVVSALNLEKFTLLVRCYAYHRLVKRWLSGNLPKAWSYAQQIALKDPDDVQVLRVRQWLERIMTRTGQVIPNWPQNRQQRRVYTRMVADLFHVGHINFLRTAKSLGTHLTVCVVSDQRVLENKGKLPVMSQAERAAAVAACKYVDAVITESPVNATPEFMQQHGFDIYTFACANERERADKYRQCALLPSSMIRELVYTQGVSSTEIVQRILKNAKNDL
;
A
#
# COMPACT_ATOMS: atom_id res chain seq x y z
N MET A 1 -18.24 -20.62 34.45
CA MET A 1 -18.70 -19.27 34.84
C MET A 1 -20.14 -19.36 35.28
N ASN A 2 -20.50 -18.71 36.38
CA ASN A 2 -21.91 -18.57 36.78
C ASN A 2 -22.56 -17.39 36.02
N GLN A 3 -23.88 -17.21 36.18
CA GLN A 3 -24.61 -16.14 35.47
C GLN A 3 -24.04 -14.74 35.78
N LYS A 4 -23.70 -14.48 37.05
CA LYS A 4 -23.11 -13.22 37.49
C LYS A 4 -21.76 -12.94 36.79
N ASP A 5 -20.90 -13.95 36.64
CA ASP A 5 -19.62 -13.80 35.94
C ASP A 5 -19.82 -13.46 34.44
N ASN A 6 -20.86 -14.03 33.81
CA ASN A 6 -21.22 -13.71 32.43
C ASN A 6 -21.68 -12.26 32.30
N ASP A 7 -22.52 -11.80 33.23
CA ASP A 7 -23.06 -10.45 33.27
C ASP A 7 -21.95 -9.42 33.52
N ASP A 8 -21.03 -9.70 34.44
CA ASP A 8 -19.86 -8.87 34.74
C ASP A 8 -18.91 -8.78 33.53
N LEU A 9 -18.68 -9.88 32.82
CA LEU A 9 -17.86 -9.91 31.62
C LEU A 9 -18.51 -9.11 30.47
N LEU A 10 -19.83 -9.20 30.32
CA LEU A 10 -20.59 -8.42 29.34
C LEU A 10 -20.54 -6.92 29.67
N LEU A 11 -20.72 -6.56 30.93
CA LEU A 11 -20.66 -5.18 31.40
C LEU A 11 -19.26 -4.59 31.22
N ALA A 12 -18.21 -5.36 31.53
CA ALA A 12 -16.83 -4.96 31.26
C ALA A 12 -16.61 -4.66 29.77
N LYS A 13 -17.13 -5.52 28.88
CA LYS A 13 -17.06 -5.34 27.43
C LYS A 13 -17.78 -4.07 26.97
N GLN A 14 -18.93 -3.75 27.54
CA GLN A 14 -19.67 -2.52 27.26
C GLN A 14 -18.91 -1.28 27.75
N ASN A 15 -18.30 -1.35 28.94
CA ASN A 15 -17.48 -0.27 29.48
C ASN A 15 -16.27 0.02 28.61
N ILE A 16 -15.54 -0.99 28.13
CA ILE A 16 -14.43 -0.82 27.15
C ILE A 16 -14.92 -0.12 25.88
N LYS A 17 -16.07 -0.55 25.33
CA LYS A 17 -16.64 0.07 24.13
C LYS A 17 -17.03 1.53 24.34
N SER A 18 -17.45 1.88 25.55
CA SER A 18 -17.86 3.24 25.93
C SER A 18 -16.71 4.12 26.42
N GLY A 19 -15.46 3.65 26.35
CA GLY A 19 -14.29 4.39 26.87
C GLY A 19 -14.16 4.45 28.40
N ARG A 20 -15.04 3.77 29.15
CA ARG A 20 -15.04 3.77 30.63
C ARG A 20 -14.03 2.75 31.18
N LEU A 21 -12.74 2.98 30.91
CA LEU A 21 -11.66 2.02 31.17
C LEU A 21 -11.48 1.69 32.65
N ASP A 22 -11.66 2.63 33.58
CA ASP A 22 -11.52 2.35 35.02
C ASP A 22 -12.62 1.41 35.55
N LYS A 23 -13.85 1.57 35.04
CA LYS A 23 -14.97 0.67 35.37
C LYS A 23 -14.74 -0.73 34.80
N ALA A 24 -14.22 -0.81 33.58
CA ALA A 24 -13.84 -2.08 32.98
C ALA A 24 -12.72 -2.77 33.77
N GLY A 25 -11.67 -2.03 34.16
CA GLY A 25 -10.52 -2.56 34.89
C GLY A 25 -10.90 -3.18 36.23
N ARG A 26 -11.76 -2.52 37.02
CA ARG A 26 -12.26 -3.08 38.28
C ARG A 26 -12.91 -4.45 38.11
N LEU A 27 -13.81 -4.59 37.13
CA LEU A 27 -14.48 -5.86 36.86
C LEU A 27 -13.50 -6.91 36.32
N LEU A 28 -12.63 -6.54 35.38
CA LEU A 28 -11.71 -7.47 34.73
C LEU A 28 -10.61 -7.96 35.67
N ASN A 29 -10.11 -7.12 36.57
CA ASN A 29 -9.13 -7.54 37.57
C ASN A 29 -9.74 -8.52 38.58
N MET A 30 -11.01 -8.31 39.00
CA MET A 30 -11.73 -9.29 39.82
C MET A 30 -11.95 -10.61 39.08
N LEU A 31 -12.42 -10.55 37.83
CA LEU A 31 -12.64 -11.73 37.00
C LEU A 31 -11.34 -12.50 36.72
N LYS A 32 -10.22 -11.81 36.42
CA LYS A 32 -8.90 -12.42 36.22
C LYS A 32 -8.42 -13.16 37.48
N LYS A 33 -8.64 -12.59 38.68
CA LYS A 33 -8.29 -13.28 39.95
C LYS A 33 -9.18 -14.51 40.19
N LYS A 34 -10.47 -14.41 39.91
CA LYS A 34 -11.44 -15.49 40.13
C LYS A 34 -11.31 -16.63 39.10
N LEU A 35 -10.99 -16.28 37.86
CA LEU A 35 -10.99 -17.18 36.70
C LEU A 35 -9.71 -17.00 35.86
N PRO A 36 -8.52 -17.27 36.44
CA PRO A 36 -7.24 -16.90 35.84
C PRO A 36 -6.96 -17.57 34.50
N ALA A 37 -7.45 -18.79 34.30
CA ALA A 37 -7.29 -19.58 33.08
C ALA A 37 -8.50 -19.51 32.11
N HIS A 38 -9.46 -18.60 32.33
CA HIS A 38 -10.64 -18.51 31.45
C HIS A 38 -10.34 -17.66 30.20
N PRO A 39 -10.43 -18.22 28.97
CA PRO A 39 -9.92 -17.58 27.76
C PRO A 39 -10.64 -16.27 27.40
N ASP A 40 -11.95 -16.17 27.65
CA ASP A 40 -12.69 -14.94 27.35
C ASP A 40 -12.43 -13.82 28.35
N VAL A 41 -12.16 -14.17 29.62
CA VAL A 41 -11.70 -13.21 30.63
C VAL A 41 -10.33 -12.70 30.23
N ALA A 42 -9.42 -13.61 29.88
CA ALA A 42 -8.07 -13.27 29.46
C ALA A 42 -8.04 -12.36 28.23
N ARG A 43 -8.78 -12.69 27.17
CA ARG A 43 -8.88 -11.85 25.97
C ARG A 43 -9.42 -10.45 26.27
N LEU A 44 -10.47 -10.37 27.09
CA LEU A 44 -11.08 -9.09 27.41
C LEU A 44 -10.19 -8.24 28.32
N TRP A 45 -9.50 -8.89 29.28
CA TRP A 45 -8.49 -8.27 30.13
C TRP A 45 -7.32 -7.74 29.29
N CYS A 46 -6.74 -8.53 28.40
CA CYS A 46 -5.68 -8.07 27.50
C CYS A 46 -6.16 -6.91 26.60
N SER A 47 -7.39 -6.97 26.08
CA SER A 47 -7.95 -5.87 25.28
C SER A 47 -8.12 -4.57 26.08
N TRP A 48 -8.33 -4.65 27.39
CA TRP A 48 -8.38 -3.50 28.30
C TRP A 48 -6.97 -3.01 28.63
N ALA A 49 -6.08 -3.91 29.05
CA ALA A 49 -4.71 -3.61 29.43
C ALA A 49 -3.91 -2.94 28.30
N LEU A 50 -4.13 -3.34 27.04
CA LEU A 50 -3.53 -2.68 25.86
C LEU A 50 -4.01 -1.25 25.60
N ARG A 51 -4.92 -0.72 26.42
CA ARG A 51 -5.45 0.66 26.35
C ARG A 51 -5.17 1.45 27.62
N THR A 52 -4.43 0.87 28.56
CA THR A 52 -4.07 1.49 29.83
C THR A 52 -2.56 1.32 30.05
N ASP A 53 -2.10 1.75 31.21
CA ASP A 53 -0.75 1.55 31.75
C ASP A 53 -0.35 0.06 31.97
N HIS A 54 -1.30 -0.88 31.84
CA HIS A 54 -1.07 -2.31 32.02
C HIS A 54 -0.59 -3.04 30.75
N ALA A 55 -0.27 -2.33 29.67
CA ALA A 55 0.09 -2.94 28.38
C ALA A 55 1.31 -3.88 28.49
N ALA A 56 2.28 -3.56 29.36
CA ALA A 56 3.49 -4.36 29.57
C ALA A 56 3.22 -5.74 30.21
N GLU A 57 2.09 -5.92 30.90
CA GLU A 57 1.71 -7.21 31.50
C GLU A 57 1.06 -8.18 30.51
N VAL A 58 0.67 -7.69 29.33
CA VAL A 58 -0.09 -8.47 28.35
C VAL A 58 0.70 -9.63 27.75
N PRO A 59 1.99 -9.46 27.36
CA PRO A 59 2.75 -10.55 26.75
C PRO A 59 2.82 -11.81 27.62
N GLU A 60 3.28 -11.66 28.87
CA GLU A 60 3.41 -12.78 29.81
C GLU A 60 2.08 -13.49 30.03
N TYR A 61 1.00 -12.73 30.26
CA TYR A 61 -0.30 -13.31 30.52
C TYR A 61 -0.90 -14.01 29.29
N ALA A 62 -0.78 -13.42 28.10
CA ALA A 62 -1.34 -13.97 26.88
C ALA A 62 -0.55 -15.18 26.35
N GLU A 63 0.76 -15.25 26.62
CA GLU A 63 1.63 -16.34 26.17
C GLU A 63 1.25 -17.69 26.79
N GLN A 64 0.83 -17.70 28.06
CA GLN A 64 0.30 -18.90 28.73
C GLN A 64 -0.85 -19.54 27.94
N PHE A 65 -1.79 -18.72 27.46
CA PHE A 65 -2.91 -19.19 26.65
C PHE A 65 -2.48 -19.60 25.25
N PHE A 66 -1.54 -18.87 24.63
CA PHE A 66 -1.02 -19.21 23.31
C PHE A 66 -0.38 -20.61 23.29
N LEU A 67 0.42 -20.93 24.30
CA LEU A 67 1.12 -22.21 24.42
C LEU A 67 0.12 -23.36 24.59
N GLN A 68 -0.87 -23.21 25.49
CA GLN A 68 -1.85 -24.25 25.83
C GLN A 68 -2.95 -24.43 24.76
N THR A 69 -3.21 -23.43 23.91
CA THR A 69 -4.27 -23.53 22.91
C THR A 69 -3.86 -24.45 21.75
N GLU A 70 -4.61 -25.53 21.54
CA GLU A 70 -4.44 -26.45 20.40
C GLU A 70 -5.23 -26.02 19.15
N ASN A 71 -6.43 -25.45 19.34
CA ASN A 71 -7.27 -25.03 18.23
C ASN A 71 -6.57 -23.93 17.41
N LYS A 72 -6.26 -24.21 16.14
CA LYS A 72 -5.45 -23.31 15.28
C LYS A 72 -6.03 -21.91 15.14
N VAL A 73 -7.37 -21.77 15.03
CA VAL A 73 -8.02 -20.44 14.91
C VAL A 73 -7.85 -19.65 16.20
N GLN A 74 -8.09 -20.28 17.34
CA GLN A 74 -7.91 -19.64 18.64
C GLN A 74 -6.43 -19.34 18.92
N LYS A 75 -5.52 -20.22 18.52
CA LYS A 75 -4.07 -20.03 18.63
C LYS A 75 -3.59 -18.86 17.76
N ALA A 76 -4.13 -18.72 16.54
CA ALA A 76 -3.86 -17.58 15.66
C ALA A 76 -4.41 -16.26 16.24
N HIS A 77 -5.56 -16.29 16.93
CA HIS A 77 -6.05 -15.13 17.68
C HIS A 77 -5.10 -14.71 18.81
N TRP A 78 -4.54 -15.67 19.55
CA TRP A 78 -3.56 -15.38 20.59
C TRP A 78 -2.25 -14.84 20.02
N ALA A 79 -1.75 -15.43 18.93
CA ALA A 79 -0.59 -14.91 18.20
C ALA A 79 -0.83 -13.48 17.70
N HIS A 80 -2.01 -13.18 17.15
CA HIS A 80 -2.36 -11.81 16.74
C HIS A 80 -2.40 -10.84 17.92
N LEU A 81 -2.90 -11.28 19.08
CA LEU A 81 -2.93 -10.46 20.29
C LEU A 81 -1.53 -10.18 20.84
N LEU A 82 -0.66 -11.19 20.90
CA LEU A 82 0.75 -11.06 21.28
C LEU A 82 1.52 -10.16 20.32
N GLY A 83 1.37 -10.37 19.01
CA GLY A 83 1.99 -9.49 18.01
C GLY A 83 1.52 -8.04 18.18
N THR A 84 0.24 -7.83 18.45
CA THR A 84 -0.33 -6.50 18.70
C THR A 84 0.18 -5.89 20.02
N SER A 85 0.41 -6.69 21.07
CA SER A 85 0.97 -6.17 22.33
C SER A 85 2.40 -5.70 22.17
N TYR A 86 3.26 -6.55 21.59
CA TYR A 86 4.65 -6.17 21.30
C TYR A 86 4.73 -4.98 20.35
N PHE A 87 3.80 -4.88 19.39
CA PHE A 87 3.72 -3.73 18.50
C PHE A 87 3.50 -2.40 19.25
N TYR A 88 2.60 -2.37 20.24
CA TYR A 88 2.39 -1.16 21.05
C TYR A 88 3.50 -0.90 22.06
N LEU A 89 4.22 -1.94 22.49
CA LEU A 89 5.43 -1.82 23.29
C LEU A 89 6.66 -1.44 22.45
N LEU A 90 6.51 -1.27 21.13
CA LEU A 90 7.57 -1.00 20.16
C LEU A 90 8.67 -2.08 20.16
N ASP A 91 8.37 -3.31 20.54
CA ASP A 91 9.21 -4.48 20.23
C ASP A 91 8.78 -5.05 18.88
N LEU A 92 9.18 -4.35 17.81
CA LEU A 92 8.78 -4.70 16.45
C LEU A 92 9.28 -6.08 15.99
N PRO A 93 10.50 -6.54 16.35
CA PRO A 93 10.95 -7.89 16.04
C PRO A 93 10.04 -8.98 16.63
N GLN A 94 9.69 -8.90 17.92
CA GLN A 94 8.76 -9.85 18.53
C GLN A 94 7.36 -9.75 17.93
N SER A 95 6.88 -8.52 17.69
CA SER A 95 5.62 -8.25 17.01
C SER A 95 5.54 -8.98 15.66
N LEU A 96 6.58 -8.84 14.83
CA LEU A 96 6.64 -9.48 13.52
C LEU A 96 6.63 -11.01 13.64
N GLN A 97 7.41 -11.59 14.56
CA GLN A 97 7.44 -13.04 14.78
C GLN A 97 6.05 -13.60 15.09
N TYR A 98 5.31 -12.96 15.99
CA TYR A 98 3.97 -13.39 16.36
C TYR A 98 2.94 -13.18 15.24
N PHE A 99 3.04 -12.10 14.46
CA PHE A 99 2.19 -11.95 13.28
C PHE A 99 2.50 -12.99 12.20
N SER A 100 3.78 -13.26 11.91
CA SER A 100 4.20 -14.35 11.03
C SER A 100 3.63 -15.69 11.50
N ARG A 101 3.72 -15.98 12.80
CA ARG A 101 3.15 -17.21 13.37
C ARG A 101 1.64 -17.30 13.19
N ALA A 102 0.92 -16.19 13.32
CA ALA A 102 -0.52 -16.14 13.05
C ALA A 102 -0.83 -16.44 11.57
N LEU A 103 -0.01 -15.93 10.63
CA LEU A 103 -0.16 -16.21 9.20
C LEU A 103 0.08 -17.68 8.86
N ASP A 104 1.07 -18.32 9.48
CA ASP A 104 1.33 -19.75 9.29
C ASP A 104 0.15 -20.60 9.75
N LEU A 105 -0.37 -20.33 10.96
CA LEU A 105 -1.54 -21.04 11.50
C LEU A 105 -2.79 -20.88 10.62
N LEU A 106 -3.00 -19.68 10.06
CA LEU A 106 -4.10 -19.40 9.15
C LEU A 106 -3.90 -20.05 7.77
N SER A 107 -2.66 -20.10 7.29
CA SER A 107 -2.30 -20.78 6.03
C SER A 107 -2.50 -22.28 6.14
N GLU A 108 -2.10 -22.90 7.26
CA GLU A 108 -2.38 -24.31 7.55
C GLU A 108 -3.90 -24.60 7.60
N LEU A 109 -4.68 -23.68 8.15
CA LEU A 109 -6.15 -23.81 8.15
C LEU A 109 -6.71 -23.76 6.72
N ALA A 110 -6.28 -22.79 5.92
CA ALA A 110 -6.67 -22.66 4.51
C ALA A 110 -6.23 -23.85 3.66
N HIS A 111 -5.05 -24.41 3.94
CA HIS A 111 -4.57 -25.65 3.33
C HIS A 111 -5.56 -26.80 3.54
N SER A 112 -6.12 -26.92 4.75
CA SER A 112 -7.17 -27.90 5.08
C SER A 112 -8.55 -27.56 4.49
N GLY A 113 -8.67 -26.54 3.64
CA GLY A 113 -9.94 -26.13 3.02
C GLY A 113 -10.88 -25.37 3.96
N ARG A 114 -10.38 -24.88 5.09
CA ARG A 114 -11.18 -24.16 6.10
C ARG A 114 -10.76 -22.69 6.19
N ALA A 115 -11.68 -21.83 6.62
CA ALA A 115 -11.42 -20.44 6.90
C ALA A 115 -12.10 -20.01 8.21
N PRO A 116 -11.62 -18.95 8.88
CA PRO A 116 -12.34 -18.36 10.00
C PRO A 116 -13.72 -17.90 9.55
N VAL A 117 -14.73 -18.20 10.37
CA VAL A 117 -16.13 -17.87 10.05
C VAL A 117 -16.32 -16.36 10.14
N PRO A 118 -16.95 -15.70 9.14
CA PRO A 118 -17.28 -14.30 9.21
C PRO A 118 -18.15 -14.00 10.43
N ARG A 119 -17.77 -13.01 11.23
CA ARG A 119 -18.69 -12.49 12.25
C ARG A 119 -19.89 -11.88 11.52
N LYS A 120 -21.12 -12.34 11.84
CA LYS A 120 -22.34 -11.63 11.41
C LYS A 120 -22.19 -10.17 11.81
N LYS A 121 -22.13 -9.26 10.84
CA LYS A 121 -22.31 -7.84 11.13
C LYS A 121 -23.75 -7.70 11.62
N ASN A 122 -23.95 -7.35 12.88
CA ASN A 122 -25.19 -6.68 13.22
C ASN A 122 -25.17 -5.40 12.39
N ASN A 123 -26.07 -5.30 11.42
CA ASN A 123 -26.37 -4.03 10.76
C ASN A 123 -26.86 -3.11 11.87
N VAL A 124 -25.94 -2.43 12.54
CA VAL A 124 -26.27 -1.18 13.19
C VAL A 124 -26.64 -0.28 12.02
N GLN A 125 -27.94 -0.17 11.76
CA GLN A 125 -28.46 0.96 11.01
C GLN A 125 -27.79 2.19 11.63
N ALA A 126 -26.98 2.90 10.87
CA ALA A 126 -26.47 4.19 11.30
C ALA A 126 -27.69 5.10 11.41
N SER A 127 -28.31 5.10 12.59
CA SER A 127 -29.50 5.88 12.93
C SER A 127 -29.06 7.30 13.31
N GLY A 128 -28.39 7.98 12.38
CA GLY A 128 -27.97 9.37 12.47
C GLY A 128 -27.64 9.88 11.08
N ASN A 129 -28.01 11.13 10.78
CA ASN A 129 -27.56 11.82 9.57
C ASN A 129 -26.03 11.70 9.50
N ASN A 130 -25.51 11.01 8.49
CA ASN A 130 -24.08 10.89 8.28
C ASN A 130 -23.50 12.31 8.14
N VAL A 131 -22.66 12.71 9.10
CA VAL A 131 -22.14 14.09 9.20
C VAL A 131 -21.32 14.52 7.99
N PHE A 132 -20.70 13.56 7.28
CA PHE A 132 -19.99 13.81 6.02
C PHE A 132 -20.96 14.00 4.85
N VAL A 133 -22.09 13.27 4.83
CA VAL A 133 -23.15 13.45 3.83
C VAL A 133 -23.93 14.76 4.05
N SER A 134 -24.15 15.14 5.31
CA SER A 134 -24.91 16.35 5.67
C SER A 134 -24.17 17.67 5.42
N GLY A 135 -22.87 17.62 5.10
CA GLY A 135 -22.00 18.79 4.95
C GLY A 135 -21.46 19.36 6.27
N HIS A 136 -21.93 18.91 7.44
CA HIS A 136 -21.47 19.41 8.74
C HIS A 136 -19.97 19.20 8.97
N ALA A 137 -19.41 18.06 8.55
CA ALA A 137 -17.97 17.81 8.64
C ALA A 137 -17.15 18.79 7.79
N GLU A 138 -17.65 19.14 6.60
CA GLU A 138 -16.98 20.10 5.72
C GLU A 138 -17.03 21.53 6.29
N GLN A 139 -18.16 21.91 6.89
CA GLN A 139 -18.28 23.18 7.62
C GLN A 139 -17.26 23.26 8.77
N LEU A 140 -17.13 22.18 9.54
CA LEU A 140 -16.17 22.09 10.64
C LEU A 140 -14.71 22.13 10.16
N LEU A 141 -14.39 21.48 9.04
CA LEU A 141 -13.08 21.59 8.40
C LEU A 141 -12.75 23.05 8.09
N TRP A 142 -13.62 23.74 7.36
CA TRP A 142 -13.33 25.10 6.89
C TRP A 142 -13.31 26.13 8.02
N SER A 143 -14.20 26.01 9.00
CA SER A 143 -14.18 26.88 10.19
C SER A 143 -12.89 26.68 11.00
N THR A 144 -12.43 25.44 11.13
CA THR A 144 -11.17 25.09 11.81
C THR A 144 -9.96 25.64 11.05
N CYS A 145 -9.86 25.41 9.73
CA CYS A 145 -8.76 25.94 8.91
C CYS A 145 -8.73 27.47 8.88
N ALA A 146 -9.89 28.14 8.84
CA ALA A 146 -9.95 29.59 8.89
C ALA A 146 -9.52 30.15 10.26
N MET A 147 -9.90 29.48 11.35
CA MET A 147 -9.45 29.81 12.70
C MET A 147 -7.92 29.70 12.83
N LEU A 148 -7.33 28.62 12.33
CA LEU A 148 -5.88 28.42 12.33
C LEU A 148 -5.17 29.48 11.47
N THR A 149 -5.74 29.82 10.31
CA THR A 149 -5.19 30.85 9.42
C THR A 149 -5.15 32.23 10.06
N ARG A 150 -6.15 32.61 10.89
CA ARG A 150 -6.14 33.87 11.65
C ARG A 150 -5.04 33.96 12.71
N GLN A 151 -4.45 32.82 13.09
CA GLN A 151 -3.34 32.72 14.03
C GLN A 151 -2.01 32.49 13.32
N ASP A 152 -1.94 32.76 12.01
CA ASP A 152 -0.76 32.53 11.16
C ASP A 152 -0.27 31.07 11.16
N ILE A 153 -1.17 30.12 11.38
CA ILE A 153 -0.87 28.67 11.34
C ILE A 153 -1.28 28.13 9.97
N PRO A 154 -0.31 27.74 9.11
CA PRO A 154 -0.57 27.27 7.76
C PRO A 154 -1.03 25.81 7.71
N ALA A 155 -2.18 25.52 8.30
CA ALA A 155 -2.82 24.21 8.24
C ALA A 155 -3.75 24.10 7.02
N PHE A 156 -3.72 22.97 6.34
CA PHE A 156 -4.44 22.77 5.08
C PHE A 156 -5.01 21.34 4.95
N PRO A 157 -6.08 21.14 4.16
CA PRO A 157 -6.65 19.81 3.91
C PRO A 157 -5.62 18.85 3.31
N PHE A 158 -5.60 17.61 3.78
CA PHE A 158 -4.60 16.62 3.39
C PHE A 158 -5.23 15.22 3.17
N ALA A 159 -4.43 14.25 2.70
CA ALA A 159 -4.81 12.84 2.56
C ALA A 159 -6.25 12.59 2.03
N GLY A 160 -7.11 11.91 2.81
CA GLY A 160 -8.48 11.55 2.39
C GLY A 160 -9.38 12.76 2.22
N THR A 161 -9.24 13.75 3.09
CA THR A 161 -9.96 15.03 3.00
C THR A 161 -9.61 15.79 1.71
N LEU A 162 -8.32 15.91 1.37
CA LEU A 162 -7.91 16.53 0.10
C LEU A 162 -8.41 15.73 -1.10
N LEU A 163 -8.39 14.40 -1.02
CA LEU A 163 -8.90 13.53 -2.08
C LEU A 163 -10.39 13.76 -2.35
N GLY A 164 -11.20 13.86 -1.30
CA GLY A 164 -12.62 14.18 -1.42
C GLY A 164 -12.82 15.54 -2.10
N LEU A 165 -12.20 16.58 -1.57
CA LEU A 165 -12.32 17.94 -2.08
C LEU A 165 -11.92 18.07 -3.55
N GLU A 166 -10.89 17.37 -4.01
CA GLU A 166 -10.43 17.43 -5.39
C GLU A 166 -11.20 16.50 -6.34
N ARG A 167 -11.64 15.33 -5.89
CA ARG A 167 -12.33 14.35 -6.75
C ARG A 167 -13.83 14.57 -6.81
N GLU A 168 -14.46 14.84 -5.68
CA GLU A 168 -15.91 14.94 -5.54
C GLU A 168 -16.39 16.38 -5.33
N SER A 169 -15.48 17.36 -5.21
CA SER A 169 -15.78 18.75 -4.81
C SER A 169 -16.43 18.87 -3.43
N ARG A 170 -16.33 17.82 -2.60
CA ARG A 170 -16.86 17.71 -1.23
C ARG A 170 -16.15 16.59 -0.48
N LEU A 171 -16.30 16.52 0.85
CA LEU A 171 -15.75 15.38 1.61
C LEU A 171 -16.39 14.04 1.19
N LEU A 172 -15.64 12.93 1.31
CA LEU A 172 -16.14 11.61 0.91
C LEU A 172 -17.21 11.14 1.90
N ASP A 173 -18.34 10.65 1.38
CA ASP A 173 -19.48 10.22 2.20
C ASP A 173 -19.17 9.09 3.19
N PHE A 174 -18.08 8.34 2.97
CA PHE A 174 -17.65 7.20 3.78
C PHE A 174 -16.43 7.47 4.67
N ASP A 175 -15.89 8.70 4.65
CA ASP A 175 -14.81 9.10 5.55
C ASP A 175 -15.29 9.09 7.00
N LYS A 176 -14.34 8.99 7.92
CA LYS A 176 -14.62 8.88 9.37
C LYS A 176 -13.98 9.99 10.17
N ASP A 177 -13.02 10.64 9.56
CA ASP A 177 -12.06 11.60 10.06
C ASP A 177 -11.88 12.71 9.02
N ILE A 178 -11.53 13.89 9.51
CA ILE A 178 -10.99 14.97 8.71
C ILE A 178 -9.46 14.84 8.78
N ASP A 179 -8.76 15.02 7.67
CA ASP A 179 -7.31 14.98 7.58
C ASP A 179 -6.80 16.39 7.26
N ILE A 180 -5.91 16.91 8.10
CA ILE A 180 -5.16 18.14 7.81
C ILE A 180 -3.65 17.90 7.93
N ALA A 181 -2.89 18.72 7.23
CA ALA A 181 -1.45 18.80 7.40
C ALA A 181 -1.01 20.21 7.80
N VAL A 182 0.13 20.28 8.47
CA VAL A 182 0.78 21.52 8.88
C VAL A 182 2.30 21.33 8.80
N TRP A 183 3.05 22.40 8.57
CA TRP A 183 4.51 22.34 8.64
C TRP A 183 4.99 22.10 10.07
N MET A 184 6.03 21.29 10.24
CA MET A 184 6.59 20.94 11.56
C MET A 184 6.86 22.15 12.48
N PRO A 185 7.40 23.29 11.99
CA PRO A 185 7.58 24.48 12.83
C PRO A 185 6.29 25.03 13.45
N SER A 186 5.12 24.76 12.86
CA SER A 186 3.81 25.20 13.35
C SER A 186 2.99 24.07 13.99
N PHE A 187 3.54 22.86 14.09
CA PHE A 187 2.79 21.68 14.54
C PHE A 187 2.31 21.81 16.00
N GLU A 188 3.18 22.23 16.91
CA GLU A 188 2.82 22.41 18.33
C GLU A 188 1.80 23.55 18.52
N ALA A 189 1.99 24.67 17.83
CA ALA A 189 1.07 25.79 17.84
C ALA A 189 -0.32 25.39 17.30
N CYS A 190 -0.37 24.60 16.23
CA CYS A 190 -1.59 24.03 15.69
C CYS A 190 -2.33 23.16 16.72
N CYS A 191 -1.62 22.24 17.37
CA CYS A 191 -2.19 21.38 18.40
C CYS A 191 -2.74 22.19 19.59
N ALA A 192 -2.04 23.24 20.02
CA ALA A 192 -2.49 24.12 21.10
C ALA A 192 -3.72 24.94 20.69
N ALA A 193 -3.73 25.52 19.49
CA ALA A 193 -4.85 26.30 18.97
C ALA A 193 -6.15 25.47 18.88
N LEU A 194 -6.05 24.20 18.45
CA LEU A 194 -7.19 23.30 18.39
C LEU A 194 -7.77 22.98 19.76
N LYS A 195 -6.91 22.72 20.77
CA LYS A 195 -7.36 22.52 22.16
C LYS A 195 -8.17 23.69 22.70
N ASN A 196 -7.77 24.90 22.33
CA ASN A 196 -8.47 26.12 22.72
C ASN A 196 -9.80 26.35 21.98
N HIS A 197 -10.08 25.59 20.91
CA HIS A 197 -11.23 25.78 20.03
C HIS A 197 -12.06 24.50 19.87
N GLY A 198 -12.40 23.86 20.98
CA GLY A 198 -13.41 22.79 20.99
C GLY A 198 -12.91 21.41 20.56
N TRP A 199 -11.60 21.24 20.37
CA TRP A 199 -11.01 19.93 20.08
C TRP A 199 -10.30 19.35 21.31
N SER A 200 -10.43 18.04 21.52
CA SER A 200 -9.71 17.31 22.56
C SER A 200 -8.80 16.27 21.93
N THR A 201 -7.58 16.12 22.44
CA THR A 201 -6.65 15.08 21.96
C THR A 201 -7.18 13.70 22.32
N VAL A 202 -7.10 12.77 21.36
CA VAL A 202 -7.40 11.36 21.59
C VAL A 202 -6.12 10.65 22.06
N PRO A 203 -6.16 9.90 23.17
CA PRO A 203 -5.00 9.12 23.62
C PRO A 203 -4.55 8.13 22.55
N MET A 204 -3.33 8.35 22.04
CA MET A 204 -2.69 7.47 21.08
C MET A 204 -1.95 6.34 21.80
N ARG A 205 -1.92 5.15 21.20
CA ARG A 205 -1.17 4.00 21.74
C ARG A 205 0.33 4.09 21.48
N ILE A 206 0.70 4.83 20.46
CA ILE A 206 2.08 5.06 20.05
C ILE A 206 2.22 6.57 19.91
N GLY A 207 3.23 7.14 20.56
CA GLY A 207 3.52 8.57 20.50
C GLY A 207 4.36 8.90 19.26
N TYR A 208 3.75 9.58 18.30
CA TYR A 208 4.44 10.10 17.13
C TYR A 208 4.79 11.57 17.33
N ARG A 209 5.95 12.00 16.79
CA ARG A 209 6.37 13.40 16.85
C ARG A 209 5.49 14.31 16.00
N ASN A 210 5.08 13.80 14.85
CA ASN A 210 4.52 14.56 13.75
C ASN A 210 3.09 14.13 13.42
N TYR A 211 2.39 13.51 14.37
CA TYR A 211 1.02 13.05 14.14
C TYR A 211 0.20 13.06 15.43
N CYS A 212 -1.04 13.53 15.36
CA CYS A 212 -1.94 13.60 16.50
C CYS A 212 -3.41 13.46 16.07
N ASP A 213 -4.18 12.69 16.83
CA ASP A 213 -5.63 12.53 16.65
C ASP A 213 -6.40 13.46 17.60
N PHE A 214 -7.41 14.13 17.08
CA PHE A 214 -8.33 14.99 17.83
C PHE A 214 -9.78 14.53 17.66
N ILE A 215 -10.63 14.89 18.62
CA ILE A 215 -12.08 14.75 18.53
C ILE A 215 -12.74 16.08 18.89
N HIS A 216 -13.72 16.50 18.09
CA HIS A 216 -14.49 17.71 18.37
C HIS A 216 -15.51 17.43 19.48
N ASN A 217 -15.53 18.26 20.51
CA ASN A 217 -16.26 18.01 21.75
C ASN A 217 -17.77 17.92 21.55
N GLU A 218 -18.33 18.70 20.61
CA GLU A 218 -19.78 18.75 20.40
C GLU A 218 -20.26 17.75 19.35
N SER A 219 -19.54 17.65 18.22
CA SER A 219 -19.99 16.85 17.07
C SER A 219 -19.46 15.42 17.10
N GLY A 220 -18.42 15.14 17.89
CA GLY A 220 -17.75 13.84 17.93
C GLY A 220 -16.96 13.49 16.66
N ILE A 221 -16.82 14.44 15.72
CA ILE A 221 -16.02 14.28 14.50
C ILE A 221 -14.54 14.21 14.88
N THR A 222 -13.79 13.27 14.28
CA THR A 222 -12.35 13.16 14.50
C THR A 222 -11.55 13.95 13.46
N LEU A 223 -10.38 14.42 13.87
CA LEU A 223 -9.44 15.18 13.05
C LEU A 223 -8.03 14.61 13.23
N ASP A 224 -7.44 14.17 12.13
CA ASP A 224 -6.08 13.66 12.08
C ASP A 224 -5.15 14.77 11.57
N ILE A 225 -4.10 15.06 12.33
CA ILE A 225 -3.12 16.10 11.98
C ILE A 225 -1.80 15.44 11.62
N CYS A 226 -1.28 15.74 10.44
CA CYS A 226 0.04 15.30 10.00
C CYS A 226 1.02 16.47 9.87
N GLY A 227 2.16 16.36 10.54
CA GLY A 227 3.30 17.26 10.41
C GLY A 227 4.16 16.91 9.20
N LEU A 228 4.43 17.91 8.37
CA LEU A 228 5.29 17.82 7.19
C LEU A 228 6.57 18.63 7.36
N GLU A 229 7.66 18.13 6.80
CA GLU A 229 8.99 18.75 6.88
C GLU A 229 9.56 18.96 5.47
N GLN A 230 10.18 20.12 5.24
CA GLN A 230 10.90 20.39 3.99
C GLN A 230 12.35 19.90 4.13
N ARG A 231 12.84 19.18 3.12
CA ARG A 231 14.23 18.70 3.04
C ARG A 231 14.98 19.30 1.86
N ASP A 232 16.29 19.38 1.99
CA ASP A 232 17.26 20.11 1.14
C ASP A 232 17.18 19.81 -0.38
N ASN A 233 16.57 18.70 -0.80
CA ASN A 233 16.44 18.30 -2.21
C ASN A 233 15.09 18.69 -2.85
N HIS A 234 14.43 19.77 -2.40
CA HIS A 234 13.06 20.11 -2.82
C HIS A 234 12.07 18.94 -2.63
N ARG A 235 12.24 18.15 -1.57
CA ARG A 235 11.33 17.06 -1.20
C ARG A 235 10.68 17.40 0.13
N ILE A 236 9.41 17.04 0.26
CA ILE A 236 8.66 17.19 1.50
C ILE A 236 8.49 15.81 2.10
N THR A 237 8.79 15.65 3.39
CA THR A 237 8.61 14.39 4.11
C THR A 237 7.48 14.48 5.12
N GLY A 238 6.78 13.36 5.31
CA GLY A 238 5.78 13.19 6.34
C GLY A 238 5.69 11.71 6.74
N GLY A 239 4.52 11.30 7.24
CA GLY A 239 4.28 9.94 7.69
C GLY A 239 4.27 9.83 9.21
N PHE A 240 4.86 8.79 9.78
CA PHE A 240 4.92 8.59 11.23
C PHE A 240 6.37 8.54 11.71
N GLU A 241 6.74 9.55 12.49
CA GLU A 241 8.05 9.67 13.12
C GLU A 241 7.99 9.22 14.59
N LEU A 242 8.78 8.20 14.93
CA LEU A 242 9.01 7.71 16.28
C LEU A 242 10.31 8.32 16.84
N PRO A 243 10.23 9.28 17.79
CA PRO A 243 11.41 9.91 18.39
C PRO A 243 12.36 8.90 19.02
N GLY A 244 13.67 9.02 18.74
CA GLY A 244 14.71 8.19 19.34
C GLY A 244 14.81 6.76 18.80
N TRP A 245 13.97 6.38 17.82
CA TRP A 245 14.03 5.06 17.19
C TRP A 245 14.77 5.08 15.85
N SER A 246 15.32 3.93 15.46
CA SER A 246 16.08 3.79 14.21
C SER A 246 15.21 3.97 12.95
N ALA A 247 15.86 4.04 11.78
CA ALA A 247 15.16 4.20 10.49
C ALA A 247 14.12 3.09 10.21
N ASP A 248 14.34 1.86 10.70
CA ASP A 248 13.41 0.74 10.51
C ASP A 248 12.10 0.87 11.29
N TYR A 249 12.07 1.77 12.25
CA TYR A 249 10.90 2.09 13.07
C TYR A 249 10.13 3.28 12.53
N GLN A 250 10.58 3.90 11.45
CA GLN A 250 9.93 5.06 10.86
C GLN A 250 8.98 4.63 9.74
N ARG A 251 7.90 5.38 9.53
CA ARG A 251 7.12 5.31 8.29
C ARG A 251 7.25 6.65 7.57
N VAL A 252 8.12 6.70 6.57
CA VAL A 252 8.41 7.94 5.84
C VAL A 252 7.68 7.96 4.50
N THR A 253 6.91 9.01 4.25
CA THR A 253 6.32 9.31 2.93
C THR A 253 6.98 10.54 2.34
N VAL A 254 7.28 10.50 1.03
CA VAL A 254 8.03 11.58 0.36
C VAL A 254 7.24 12.19 -0.78
N PHE A 255 6.93 13.48 -0.68
CA PHE A 255 6.18 14.24 -1.65
C PHE A 255 7.12 15.07 -2.54
N PRO A 256 6.74 15.28 -3.82
CA PRO A 256 7.30 16.37 -4.62
C PRO A 256 7.07 17.71 -3.94
N HIS A 257 7.91 18.70 -4.25
CA HIS A 257 7.68 20.07 -3.79
C HIS A 257 6.33 20.62 -4.28
N PHE A 258 5.58 21.21 -3.35
CA PHE A 258 4.36 21.97 -3.59
C PHE A 258 4.33 23.20 -2.69
N GLU A 259 3.60 24.22 -3.12
CA GLU A 259 3.42 25.45 -2.38
C GLU A 259 2.02 25.50 -1.75
N LEU A 260 1.83 26.42 -0.80
CA LEU A 260 0.51 26.73 -0.25
C LEU A 260 0.05 28.10 -0.75
N LYS A 261 -1.25 28.23 -1.00
CA LYS A 261 -1.93 29.49 -1.28
C LYS A 261 -3.11 29.65 -0.34
N GLN A 262 -3.46 30.90 -0.02
CA GLN A 262 -4.72 31.16 0.67
C GLN A 262 -5.87 31.19 -0.34
N ARG A 263 -7.01 30.64 0.05
CA ARG A 263 -8.26 30.75 -0.70
C ARG A 263 -9.39 31.24 0.22
N PRO A 264 -10.28 32.11 -0.27
CA PRO A 264 -11.44 32.53 0.51
C PRO A 264 -12.42 31.35 0.67
N THR A 265 -12.99 31.22 1.86
CA THR A 265 -14.09 30.31 2.16
C THR A 265 -15.20 31.09 2.87
N GLN A 266 -16.39 30.51 3.02
CA GLN A 266 -17.49 31.12 3.77
C GLN A 266 -17.15 31.42 5.25
N TYR A 267 -16.07 30.83 5.79
CA TYR A 267 -15.62 31.02 7.17
C TYR A 267 -14.39 31.94 7.30
N GLY A 268 -13.89 32.48 6.17
CA GLY A 268 -12.66 33.27 6.08
C GLY A 268 -11.61 32.61 5.18
N ASN A 269 -10.43 33.21 5.10
CA ASN A 269 -9.32 32.64 4.33
C ASN A 269 -8.83 31.34 4.95
N SER A 270 -8.48 30.36 4.12
CA SER A 270 -7.86 29.10 4.55
C SER A 270 -6.69 28.76 3.65
N TRP A 271 -5.64 28.19 4.22
CA TRP A 271 -4.52 27.65 3.45
C TRP A 271 -4.93 26.40 2.67
N TYR A 272 -4.38 26.29 1.46
CA TYR A 272 -4.67 25.19 0.54
C TYR A 272 -3.44 24.88 -0.33
N PRO A 273 -3.20 23.62 -0.71
CA PRO A 273 -2.14 23.31 -1.68
C PRO A 273 -2.35 24.05 -3.01
N ALA A 274 -1.32 24.74 -3.50
CA ALA A 274 -1.37 25.39 -4.80
C ALA A 274 -1.45 24.36 -5.95
N GLN A 275 -0.81 23.20 -5.77
CA GLN A 275 -0.76 22.06 -6.68
C GLN A 275 -1.24 20.76 -5.99
N PRO A 276 -2.53 20.63 -5.63
CA PRO A 276 -3.05 19.50 -4.87
C PRO A 276 -2.83 18.15 -5.57
N GLU A 277 -2.80 18.13 -6.91
CA GLU A 277 -2.55 16.95 -7.73
C GLU A 277 -1.17 16.34 -7.49
N LYS A 278 -0.15 17.12 -7.10
CA LYS A 278 1.17 16.58 -6.74
C LYS A 278 1.09 15.70 -5.50
N ILE A 279 0.32 16.13 -4.50
CA ILE A 279 0.12 15.38 -3.25
C ILE A 279 -0.68 14.11 -3.53
N LEU A 280 -1.80 14.24 -4.24
CA LEU A 280 -2.70 13.12 -4.52
C LEU A 280 -2.05 12.07 -5.42
N THR A 281 -1.31 12.49 -6.45
CA THR A 281 -0.57 11.56 -7.33
C THR A 281 0.53 10.84 -6.55
N ALA A 282 1.24 11.54 -5.65
CA ALA A 282 2.26 10.92 -4.80
C ALA A 282 1.67 9.87 -3.87
N PHE A 283 0.50 10.12 -3.27
CA PHE A 283 -0.15 9.12 -2.41
C PHE A 283 -0.74 7.96 -3.21
N TYR A 284 -1.65 8.27 -4.13
CA TYR A 284 -2.62 7.32 -4.68
C TYR A 284 -2.33 6.93 -6.14
N GLY A 285 -1.44 7.62 -6.83
CA GLY A 285 -1.22 7.46 -8.26
C GLY A 285 -2.41 7.97 -9.06
N ASP A 286 -3.17 7.06 -9.68
CA ASP A 286 -4.47 7.41 -10.25
C ASP A 286 -5.51 7.58 -9.13
N TRP A 287 -5.57 8.78 -8.57
CA TRP A 287 -6.48 9.15 -7.50
C TRP A 287 -7.93 9.35 -7.96
N ARG A 288 -8.16 9.46 -9.28
CA ARG A 288 -9.50 9.65 -9.86
C ARG A 288 -10.28 8.35 -9.88
N THR A 289 -9.61 7.21 -10.04
CA THR A 289 -10.26 5.89 -9.97
C THR A 289 -10.38 5.41 -8.52
N PRO A 290 -11.60 5.22 -7.98
CA PRO A 290 -11.79 4.76 -6.61
C PRO A 290 -11.19 3.37 -6.38
N ASN A 291 -10.42 3.21 -5.31
CA ASN A 291 -9.92 1.92 -4.86
C ASN A 291 -10.41 1.64 -3.42
N PRO A 292 -11.53 0.91 -3.24
CA PRO A 292 -12.07 0.60 -1.91
C PRO A 292 -11.19 -0.35 -1.09
N LEU A 293 -10.19 -0.97 -1.73
CA LEU A 293 -9.25 -1.87 -1.07
C LEU A 293 -7.99 -1.17 -0.58
N TRP A 294 -7.81 0.10 -0.94
CA TRP A 294 -6.67 0.93 -0.54
C TRP A 294 -6.53 1.02 0.98
N ASP A 295 -5.28 1.10 1.44
CA ASP A 295 -4.92 1.42 2.82
C ASP A 295 -3.70 2.33 2.78
N THR A 296 -3.86 3.61 3.12
CA THR A 296 -2.81 4.63 2.96
C THR A 296 -1.56 4.30 3.77
N VAL A 297 -1.66 3.56 4.87
CA VAL A 297 -0.49 3.20 5.68
C VAL A 297 0.42 2.23 4.92
N VAL A 298 -0.16 1.30 4.15
CA VAL A 298 0.55 0.22 3.45
C VAL A 298 0.77 0.51 1.97
N SER A 299 -0.25 1.02 1.28
CA SER A 299 -0.30 1.14 -0.18
C SER A 299 0.32 2.42 -0.75
N ALA A 300 0.43 3.48 0.06
CA ALA A 300 0.90 4.81 -0.36
C ALA A 300 2.11 4.71 -1.32
N LEU A 301 1.98 5.23 -2.54
CA LEU A 301 3.01 5.07 -3.58
C LEU A 301 4.29 5.82 -3.22
N ASN A 302 4.15 6.94 -2.52
CA ASN A 302 5.23 7.75 -1.97
C ASN A 302 5.86 7.22 -0.67
N LEU A 303 5.49 6.02 -0.21
CA LEU A 303 6.19 5.36 0.89
C LEU A 303 7.65 5.10 0.48
N GLU A 304 8.61 5.65 1.23
CA GLU A 304 10.04 5.59 0.87
C GLU A 304 10.61 4.17 0.96
N LYS A 305 10.30 3.48 2.07
CA LYS A 305 10.76 2.12 2.37
C LYS A 305 9.66 1.32 3.04
N PHE A 306 9.63 0.03 2.78
CA PHE A 306 8.79 -0.92 3.50
C PHE A 306 9.51 -1.36 4.79
N THR A 307 9.60 -0.43 5.75
CA THR A 307 10.32 -0.61 7.01
C THR A 307 9.68 -1.66 7.93
N LEU A 308 10.37 -2.05 9.00
CA LEU A 308 9.85 -3.01 9.98
C LEU A 308 8.54 -2.54 10.62
N LEU A 309 8.40 -1.24 10.91
CA LEU A 309 7.14 -0.64 11.38
C LEU A 309 6.00 -0.87 10.37
N VAL A 310 6.24 -0.56 9.10
CA VAL A 310 5.23 -0.72 8.04
C VAL A 310 4.87 -2.19 7.85
N ARG A 311 5.84 -3.10 7.87
CA ARG A 311 5.62 -4.54 7.77
C ARG A 311 4.75 -5.04 8.92
N CYS A 312 5.05 -4.66 10.17
CA CYS A 312 4.21 -5.00 11.33
C CYS A 312 2.78 -4.46 11.20
N TYR A 313 2.62 -3.21 10.76
CA TYR A 313 1.29 -2.64 10.48
C TYR A 313 0.51 -3.43 9.44
N ALA A 314 1.16 -3.79 8.34
CA ALA A 314 0.54 -4.50 7.23
C ALA A 314 0.14 -5.92 7.65
N TYR A 315 1.02 -6.62 8.36
CA TYR A 315 0.77 -7.96 8.89
C TYR A 315 -0.36 -7.94 9.93
N HIS A 316 -0.34 -6.98 10.87
CA HIS A 316 -1.43 -6.79 11.83
C HIS A 316 -2.79 -6.68 11.13
N ARG A 317 -2.88 -5.85 10.08
CA ARG A 317 -4.14 -5.62 9.34
C ARG A 317 -4.56 -6.86 8.55
N LEU A 318 -3.61 -7.52 7.88
CA LEU A 318 -3.87 -8.75 7.13
C LEU A 318 -4.42 -9.85 8.06
N VAL A 319 -3.70 -10.17 9.13
CA VAL A 319 -4.09 -11.19 10.12
C VAL A 319 -5.47 -10.87 10.70
N LYS A 320 -5.69 -9.60 11.10
CA LYS A 320 -6.98 -9.15 11.65
C LYS A 320 -8.15 -9.38 10.70
N ARG A 321 -7.98 -9.08 9.41
CA ARG A 321 -9.04 -9.29 8.41
C ARG A 321 -9.28 -10.77 8.14
N TRP A 322 -8.22 -11.56 8.06
CA TRP A 322 -8.34 -13.01 7.87
C TRP A 322 -9.06 -13.67 9.05
N LEU A 323 -8.66 -13.37 10.29
CA LEU A 323 -9.33 -13.86 11.51
C LEU A 323 -10.81 -13.44 11.59
N SER A 324 -11.17 -12.30 11.01
CA SER A 324 -12.56 -11.84 10.96
C SER A 324 -13.43 -12.54 9.91
N GLY A 325 -12.83 -13.43 9.09
CA GLY A 325 -13.48 -14.09 7.96
C GLY A 325 -13.65 -13.20 6.72
N ASN A 326 -13.08 -11.98 6.71
CA ASN A 326 -13.10 -11.09 5.56
C ASN A 326 -11.93 -11.42 4.63
N LEU A 327 -12.06 -12.54 3.90
CA LEU A 327 -11.05 -13.03 2.98
C LEU A 327 -10.73 -12.04 1.84
N PRO A 328 -11.70 -11.35 1.21
CA PRO A 328 -11.38 -10.39 0.16
C PRO A 328 -10.48 -9.25 0.65
N LYS A 329 -10.74 -8.69 1.84
CA LYS A 329 -9.87 -7.65 2.40
C LYS A 329 -8.55 -8.22 2.88
N ALA A 330 -8.51 -9.43 3.44
CA ALA A 330 -7.25 -10.10 3.79
C ALA A 330 -6.36 -10.32 2.56
N TRP A 331 -6.93 -10.84 1.46
CA TRP A 331 -6.24 -11.00 0.18
C TRP A 331 -5.73 -9.66 -0.33
N SER A 332 -6.53 -8.60 -0.22
CA SER A 332 -6.10 -7.27 -0.64
C SER A 332 -4.87 -6.76 0.12
N TYR A 333 -4.74 -7.05 1.43
CA TYR A 333 -3.52 -6.71 2.17
C TYR A 333 -2.34 -7.58 1.74
N ALA A 334 -2.55 -8.88 1.51
CA ALA A 334 -1.50 -9.76 1.00
C ALA A 334 -0.97 -9.28 -0.37
N GLN A 335 -1.88 -8.86 -1.26
CA GLN A 335 -1.54 -8.26 -2.55
C GLN A 335 -0.76 -6.95 -2.40
N GLN A 336 -1.17 -6.06 -1.50
CA GLN A 336 -0.47 -4.79 -1.23
C GLN A 336 0.96 -5.02 -0.73
N ILE A 337 1.13 -5.94 0.22
CA ILE A 337 2.45 -6.25 0.77
C ILE A 337 3.33 -6.85 -0.33
N ALA A 338 2.84 -7.82 -1.12
CA ALA A 338 3.60 -8.40 -2.23
C ALA A 338 4.00 -7.37 -3.31
N LEU A 339 3.24 -6.29 -3.48
CA LEU A 339 3.60 -5.19 -4.38
C LEU A 339 4.69 -4.27 -3.81
N LYS A 340 4.81 -4.18 -2.49
CA LYS A 340 5.78 -3.32 -1.78
C LYS A 340 7.05 -4.05 -1.37
N ASP A 341 6.93 -5.36 -1.12
CA ASP A 341 7.99 -6.26 -0.70
C ASP A 341 7.85 -7.57 -1.49
N PRO A 342 8.32 -7.60 -2.76
CA PRO A 342 8.15 -8.75 -3.65
C PRO A 342 8.97 -9.98 -3.22
N ASP A 343 9.91 -9.82 -2.29
CA ASP A 343 10.75 -10.89 -1.77
C ASP A 343 10.15 -11.53 -0.50
N ASP A 344 9.01 -11.03 0.00
CA ASP A 344 8.27 -11.63 1.12
C ASP A 344 7.59 -12.94 0.71
N VAL A 345 8.35 -14.02 0.78
CA VAL A 345 7.91 -15.38 0.43
C VAL A 345 6.71 -15.82 1.27
N GLN A 346 6.63 -15.42 2.55
CA GLN A 346 5.51 -15.80 3.42
C GLN A 346 4.21 -15.20 2.91
N VAL A 347 4.22 -13.90 2.60
CA VAL A 347 3.05 -13.19 2.06
C VAL A 347 2.64 -13.71 0.69
N LEU A 348 3.60 -14.02 -0.20
CA LEU A 348 3.29 -14.62 -1.50
C LEU A 348 2.53 -15.95 -1.34
N ARG A 349 2.95 -16.80 -0.39
CA ARG A 349 2.23 -18.05 -0.07
C ARG A 349 0.86 -17.78 0.55
N VAL A 350 0.77 -16.83 1.49
CA VAL A 350 -0.50 -16.41 2.12
C VAL A 350 -1.49 -15.96 1.04
N ARG A 351 -1.06 -15.15 0.07
CA ARG A 351 -1.91 -14.69 -1.03
C ARG A 351 -2.45 -15.87 -1.85
N GLN A 352 -1.59 -16.81 -2.22
CA GLN A 352 -1.99 -18.03 -2.95
C GLN A 352 -3.00 -18.88 -2.15
N TRP A 353 -2.80 -19.03 -0.83
CA TRP A 353 -3.73 -19.75 0.02
C TRP A 353 -5.09 -19.05 0.12
N LEU A 354 -5.08 -17.71 0.23
CA LEU A 354 -6.28 -16.89 0.21
C LEU A 354 -7.04 -17.03 -1.13
N GLU A 355 -6.35 -16.98 -2.26
CA GLU A 355 -6.94 -17.22 -3.59
C GLU A 355 -7.61 -18.59 -3.65
N ARG A 356 -6.91 -19.65 -3.22
CA ARG A 356 -7.44 -21.03 -3.21
C ARG A 356 -8.70 -21.17 -2.36
N ILE A 357 -8.69 -20.65 -1.13
CA ILE A 357 -9.85 -20.78 -0.23
C ILE A 357 -11.02 -19.92 -0.69
N MET A 358 -10.77 -18.75 -1.27
CA MET A 358 -11.81 -17.90 -1.86
C MET A 358 -12.48 -18.59 -3.04
N THR A 359 -11.70 -19.16 -3.97
CA THR A 359 -12.25 -19.94 -5.09
C THR A 359 -13.08 -21.12 -4.60
N ARG A 360 -12.59 -21.88 -3.61
CA ARG A 360 -13.34 -23.03 -3.04
C ARG A 360 -14.64 -22.62 -2.34
N THR A 361 -14.68 -21.44 -1.75
CA THR A 361 -15.86 -20.92 -1.03
C THR A 361 -16.76 -20.05 -1.91
N GLY A 362 -16.48 -19.96 -3.21
CA GLY A 362 -17.26 -19.16 -4.16
C GLY A 362 -17.14 -17.64 -3.94
N GLN A 363 -16.13 -17.17 -3.21
CA GLN A 363 -15.89 -15.74 -3.02
C GLN A 363 -15.09 -15.16 -4.17
N VAL A 364 -15.53 -14.00 -4.67
CA VAL A 364 -14.85 -13.28 -5.76
C VAL A 364 -13.51 -12.73 -5.26
N ILE A 365 -12.44 -13.09 -5.97
CA ILE A 365 -11.12 -12.47 -5.78
C ILE A 365 -11.20 -11.04 -6.33
N PRO A 366 -10.95 -10.00 -5.51
CA PRO A 366 -11.08 -8.64 -5.98
C PRO A 366 -10.10 -8.34 -7.11
N ASN A 367 -10.57 -7.61 -8.12
CA ASN A 367 -9.67 -7.04 -9.10
C ASN A 367 -8.88 -5.90 -8.43
N TRP A 368 -7.54 -5.99 -8.45
CA TRP A 368 -6.70 -4.92 -7.93
C TRP A 368 -6.59 -3.83 -9.00
N PRO A 369 -7.12 -2.62 -8.77
CA PRO A 369 -7.11 -1.61 -9.80
C PRO A 369 -5.67 -1.18 -10.06
N GLN A 370 -5.33 -1.00 -11.34
CA GLN A 370 -4.02 -0.55 -11.77
C GLN A 370 -3.90 0.95 -11.51
N ASN A 371 -3.96 1.38 -10.25
CA ASN A 371 -3.82 2.78 -9.80
C ASN A 371 -2.37 3.29 -9.94
N ARG A 372 -1.63 2.83 -10.94
CA ARG A 372 -0.36 3.41 -11.33
C ARG A 372 -0.64 4.31 -12.51
N GLN A 373 -0.13 5.55 -12.46
CA GLN A 373 -0.10 6.40 -13.65
C GLN A 373 0.46 5.56 -14.80
N GLN A 374 -0.34 5.39 -15.86
CA GLN A 374 0.10 4.55 -16.95
C GLN A 374 1.38 5.13 -17.52
N ARG A 375 2.42 4.30 -17.53
CA ARG A 375 3.70 4.63 -18.17
C ARG A 375 3.98 3.55 -19.19
N ARG A 376 3.78 3.85 -20.46
CA ARG A 376 3.83 2.89 -21.56
C ARG A 376 5.23 2.91 -22.17
N VAL A 377 5.92 1.79 -22.02
CA VAL A 377 7.24 1.54 -22.60
C VAL A 377 7.05 0.94 -23.98
N TYR A 378 7.81 1.43 -24.93
CA TYR A 378 7.84 0.94 -26.30
C TYR A 378 9.24 0.47 -26.67
N THR A 379 9.32 -0.69 -27.31
CA THR A 379 10.58 -1.21 -27.86
C THR A 379 10.39 -1.88 -29.21
N ARG A 380 11.46 -1.92 -30.00
CA ARG A 380 11.50 -2.59 -31.30
C ARG A 380 12.57 -3.67 -31.28
N MET A 381 12.21 -4.88 -31.68
CA MET A 381 13.15 -5.99 -31.72
C MET A 381 12.88 -6.94 -32.88
N VAL A 382 13.93 -7.63 -33.32
CA VAL A 382 13.79 -8.72 -34.28
C VAL A 382 13.24 -9.96 -33.56
N ALA A 383 13.73 -10.29 -32.37
CA ALA A 383 13.26 -11.44 -31.58
C ALA A 383 13.42 -12.82 -32.26
N ASP A 384 14.36 -12.95 -33.20
CA ASP A 384 14.62 -14.22 -33.89
C ASP A 384 15.26 -15.25 -32.95
N LEU A 385 14.83 -16.51 -33.04
CA LEU A 385 15.20 -17.58 -32.11
C LEU A 385 15.06 -17.14 -30.64
N PHE A 386 13.84 -16.79 -30.23
CA PHE A 386 13.55 -16.15 -28.94
C PHE A 386 14.21 -16.86 -27.74
N HIS A 387 15.02 -16.13 -26.96
CA HIS A 387 15.94 -16.71 -25.97
C HIS A 387 16.08 -15.85 -24.70
N VAL A 388 16.82 -16.32 -23.69
CA VAL A 388 16.95 -15.66 -22.38
C VAL A 388 17.44 -14.21 -22.45
N GLY A 389 18.32 -13.86 -23.39
CA GLY A 389 18.72 -12.47 -23.62
C GLY A 389 17.54 -11.54 -23.95
N HIS A 390 16.60 -11.98 -24.78
CA HIS A 390 15.36 -11.25 -25.06
C HIS A 390 14.48 -11.13 -23.81
N ILE A 391 14.34 -12.21 -23.05
CA ILE A 391 13.53 -12.23 -21.81
C ILE A 391 14.10 -11.23 -20.78
N ASN A 392 15.43 -11.20 -20.60
CA ASN A 392 16.09 -10.27 -19.70
C ASN A 392 15.90 -8.81 -20.12
N PHE A 393 16.04 -8.53 -21.42
CA PHE A 393 15.78 -7.21 -21.96
C PHE A 393 14.32 -6.77 -21.70
N LEU A 394 13.34 -7.62 -22.03
CA LEU A 394 11.92 -7.32 -21.86
C LEU A 394 11.54 -7.15 -20.38
N ARG A 395 12.14 -7.93 -19.46
CA ARG A 395 12.00 -7.75 -18.01
C ARG A 395 12.44 -6.37 -17.56
N THR A 396 13.64 -5.94 -17.98
CA THR A 396 14.18 -4.61 -17.64
C THR A 396 13.35 -3.50 -18.28
N ALA A 397 12.95 -3.64 -19.54
CA ALA A 397 12.09 -2.68 -20.21
C ALA A 397 10.74 -2.52 -19.49
N LYS A 398 10.08 -3.63 -19.14
CA LYS A 398 8.81 -3.62 -18.39
C LYS A 398 8.95 -2.95 -17.02
N SER A 399 10.09 -3.07 -16.33
CA SER A 399 10.29 -2.39 -15.03
C SER A 399 10.33 -0.86 -15.10
N LEU A 400 10.50 -0.28 -16.29
CA LEU A 400 10.50 1.17 -16.47
C LEU A 400 9.09 1.78 -16.58
N GLY A 401 8.05 0.94 -16.69
CA GLY A 401 6.67 1.41 -16.80
C GLY A 401 5.64 0.39 -16.34
N THR A 402 4.38 0.69 -16.63
CA THR A 402 3.23 -0.16 -16.27
C THR A 402 2.77 -1.03 -17.43
N HIS A 403 3.17 -0.68 -18.67
CA HIS A 403 2.81 -1.39 -19.89
C HIS A 403 4.04 -1.45 -20.81
N LEU A 404 4.28 -2.58 -21.48
CA LEU A 404 5.32 -2.77 -22.46
C LEU A 404 4.67 -3.23 -23.78
N THR A 405 4.76 -2.36 -24.78
CA THR A 405 4.43 -2.70 -26.17
C THR A 405 5.71 -3.04 -26.92
N VAL A 406 5.74 -4.21 -27.57
CA VAL A 406 6.88 -4.66 -28.37
C VAL A 406 6.49 -4.66 -29.84
N CYS A 407 7.23 -3.92 -30.66
CA CYS A 407 7.15 -4.05 -32.10
C CYS A 407 8.13 -5.10 -32.60
N VAL A 408 7.58 -6.13 -33.26
CA VAL A 408 8.34 -7.18 -33.92
C VAL A 408 8.61 -6.77 -35.36
N VAL A 409 9.89 -6.52 -35.66
CA VAL A 409 10.33 -5.99 -36.97
C VAL A 409 9.98 -6.99 -38.09
N SER A 410 9.49 -6.50 -39.23
CA SER A 410 9.11 -7.33 -40.38
C SER A 410 10.30 -7.99 -41.07
N ASP A 411 10.06 -9.14 -41.71
CA ASP A 411 11.12 -9.93 -42.37
C ASP A 411 11.84 -9.11 -43.45
N GLN A 412 11.07 -8.37 -44.26
CA GLN A 412 11.58 -7.45 -45.27
C GLN A 412 12.55 -6.41 -44.67
N ARG A 413 12.19 -5.84 -43.53
CA ARG A 413 12.99 -4.82 -42.87
C ARG A 413 14.22 -5.39 -42.18
N VAL A 414 14.17 -6.65 -41.73
CA VAL A 414 15.35 -7.37 -41.25
C VAL A 414 16.32 -7.60 -42.41
N LEU A 415 15.82 -8.03 -43.56
CA LEU A 415 16.62 -8.24 -44.77
C LEU A 415 17.31 -6.94 -45.23
N GLU A 416 16.58 -5.82 -45.30
CA GLU A 416 17.13 -4.51 -45.68
C GLU A 416 18.24 -4.04 -44.74
N ASN A 417 18.07 -4.23 -43.42
CA ASN A 417 19.03 -3.72 -42.43
C ASN A 417 20.20 -4.67 -42.15
N LYS A 418 20.00 -5.98 -42.25
CA LYS A 418 20.99 -7.00 -41.86
C LYS A 418 21.53 -7.82 -43.03
N GLY A 419 21.00 -7.63 -44.24
CA GLY A 419 21.40 -8.38 -45.44
C GLY A 419 21.00 -9.86 -45.42
N LYS A 420 20.17 -10.28 -44.46
CA LYS A 420 19.69 -11.67 -44.35
C LYS A 420 18.30 -11.73 -43.73
N LEU A 421 17.53 -12.74 -44.13
CA LEU A 421 16.26 -13.07 -43.50
C LEU A 421 16.48 -13.67 -42.09
N PRO A 422 15.54 -13.46 -41.16
CA PRO A 422 15.51 -14.20 -39.90
C PRO A 422 15.22 -15.69 -40.16
N VAL A 423 15.57 -16.54 -39.19
CA VAL A 423 15.25 -17.98 -39.24
C VAL A 423 13.75 -18.19 -39.07
N MET A 424 13.15 -17.47 -38.12
CA MET A 424 11.71 -17.52 -37.85
C MET A 424 10.98 -16.39 -38.58
N SER A 425 9.80 -16.69 -39.13
CA SER A 425 8.90 -15.71 -39.74
C SER A 425 8.47 -14.63 -38.74
N GLN A 426 8.02 -13.47 -39.23
CA GLN A 426 7.47 -12.42 -38.36
C GLN A 426 6.34 -12.91 -37.45
N ALA A 427 5.46 -13.78 -37.96
CA ALA A 427 4.35 -14.32 -37.21
C ALA A 427 4.82 -15.21 -36.03
N GLU A 428 5.78 -16.09 -36.27
CA GLU A 428 6.34 -16.96 -35.22
C GLU A 428 7.07 -16.15 -34.14
N ARG A 429 7.84 -15.13 -34.55
CA ARG A 429 8.53 -14.21 -33.64
C ARG A 429 7.53 -13.41 -32.81
N ALA A 430 6.45 -12.92 -33.43
CA ALA A 430 5.38 -12.20 -32.73
C ALA A 430 4.66 -13.09 -31.72
N ALA A 431 4.36 -14.34 -32.06
CA ALA A 431 3.76 -15.29 -31.13
C ALA A 431 4.66 -15.58 -29.92
N ALA A 432 5.97 -15.79 -30.13
CA ALA A 432 6.93 -16.01 -29.05
C ALA A 432 7.05 -14.79 -28.12
N VAL A 433 7.08 -13.58 -28.67
CA VAL A 433 7.12 -12.33 -27.90
C VAL A 433 5.81 -12.13 -27.13
N ALA A 434 4.65 -12.37 -27.75
CA ALA A 434 3.35 -12.22 -27.11
C ALA A 434 3.15 -13.18 -25.92
N ALA A 435 3.77 -14.37 -25.96
CA ALA A 435 3.75 -15.33 -24.85
C ALA A 435 4.67 -14.94 -23.68
N CYS A 436 5.52 -13.92 -23.84
CA CYS A 436 6.43 -13.50 -22.78
C CYS A 436 5.67 -12.73 -21.68
N LYS A 437 5.72 -13.22 -20.43
CA LYS A 437 5.01 -12.62 -19.27
C LYS A 437 5.28 -11.13 -18.99
N TYR A 438 6.34 -10.57 -19.58
CA TYR A 438 6.72 -9.16 -19.41
C TYR A 438 6.11 -8.24 -20.48
N VAL A 439 5.52 -8.80 -21.53
CA VAL A 439 4.96 -8.08 -22.67
C VAL A 439 3.44 -8.00 -22.51
N ASP A 440 2.88 -6.80 -22.68
CA ASP A 440 1.43 -6.58 -22.58
C ASP A 440 0.77 -6.46 -23.96
N ALA A 441 1.52 -6.00 -24.97
CA ALA A 441 1.03 -5.86 -26.34
C ALA A 441 2.15 -6.10 -27.35
N VAL A 442 1.79 -6.70 -28.49
CA VAL A 442 2.68 -6.88 -29.64
C VAL A 442 2.09 -6.16 -30.84
N ILE A 443 2.95 -5.44 -31.57
CA ILE A 443 2.62 -4.84 -32.86
C ILE A 443 3.65 -5.28 -33.91
N THR A 444 3.28 -5.24 -35.17
CA THR A 444 4.14 -5.67 -36.30
C THR A 444 4.50 -4.52 -37.23
N GLU A 445 3.92 -3.35 -37.00
CA GLU A 445 4.10 -2.15 -37.81
C GLU A 445 4.64 -1.00 -36.97
N SER A 446 5.62 -0.28 -37.53
CA SER A 446 6.14 0.95 -36.94
C SER A 446 6.90 1.76 -38.00
N PRO A 447 6.99 3.10 -37.83
CA PRO A 447 7.76 3.95 -38.71
C PRO A 447 9.24 3.59 -38.72
N VAL A 448 9.98 4.17 -39.68
CA VAL A 448 11.40 3.82 -39.82
C VAL A 448 12.20 4.22 -38.58
N ASN A 449 12.00 5.47 -38.19
CA ASN A 449 12.54 6.07 -36.98
C ASN A 449 11.43 6.20 -35.95
N ALA A 450 11.78 6.13 -34.67
CA ALA A 450 10.84 6.50 -33.61
C ALA A 450 10.67 8.03 -33.63
N THR A 451 9.46 8.49 -33.95
CA THR A 451 9.16 9.93 -34.04
C THR A 451 8.26 10.37 -32.88
N PRO A 452 8.32 11.65 -32.45
CA PRO A 452 7.44 12.18 -31.41
C PRO A 452 5.96 11.95 -31.72
N GLU A 453 5.54 12.07 -32.98
CA GLU A 453 4.15 11.91 -33.42
C GLU A 453 3.67 10.48 -33.20
N PHE A 454 4.48 9.49 -33.58
CA PHE A 454 4.16 8.07 -33.36
C PHE A 454 4.11 7.74 -31.86
N MET A 455 5.08 8.25 -31.08
CA MET A 455 5.09 8.04 -29.64
C MET A 455 3.84 8.66 -28.99
N GLN A 456 3.45 9.88 -29.39
CA GLN A 456 2.27 10.56 -28.88
C GLN A 456 0.96 9.85 -29.28
N GLN A 457 0.82 9.47 -30.55
CA GLN A 457 -0.37 8.80 -31.08
C GLN A 457 -0.68 7.49 -30.33
N HIS A 458 0.36 6.75 -29.95
CA HIS A 458 0.21 5.49 -29.23
C HIS A 458 0.35 5.64 -27.69
N GLY A 459 0.55 6.86 -27.20
CA GLY A 459 0.70 7.17 -25.78
C GLY A 459 1.95 6.57 -25.14
N PHE A 460 3.05 6.43 -25.87
CA PHE A 460 4.31 5.88 -25.36
C PHE A 460 5.14 6.96 -24.65
N ASP A 461 5.55 6.66 -23.41
CA ASP A 461 6.30 7.58 -22.54
C ASP A 461 7.81 7.31 -22.55
N ILE A 462 8.21 6.08 -22.86
CA ILE A 462 9.63 5.65 -22.87
C ILE A 462 9.88 4.80 -24.10
N TYR A 463 10.99 5.08 -24.79
CA TYR A 463 11.54 4.22 -25.84
C TYR A 463 12.79 3.50 -25.34
N THR A 464 12.83 2.17 -25.46
CA THR A 464 13.97 1.35 -25.03
C THR A 464 14.61 0.58 -26.18
N PHE A 465 15.93 0.41 -26.08
CA PHE A 465 16.72 -0.48 -26.93
C PHE A 465 17.96 -0.98 -26.17
N ALA A 466 18.65 -1.97 -26.72
CA ALA A 466 19.94 -2.45 -26.22
C ALA A 466 20.90 -2.59 -27.41
N CYS A 467 22.20 -2.53 -27.13
CA CYS A 467 23.25 -2.52 -28.14
C CYS A 467 24.31 -3.54 -27.75
N ALA A 468 24.68 -4.44 -28.68
CA ALA A 468 25.75 -5.40 -28.46
C ALA A 468 27.15 -4.80 -28.71
N ASN A 469 27.23 -3.74 -29.51
CA ASN A 469 28.48 -3.04 -29.87
C ASN A 469 28.23 -1.57 -30.23
N GLU A 470 29.31 -0.80 -30.38
CA GLU A 470 29.25 0.65 -30.69
C GLU A 470 28.60 0.97 -32.03
N ARG A 471 28.78 0.11 -33.04
CA ARG A 471 28.15 0.33 -34.35
C ARG A 471 26.63 0.24 -34.24
N GLU A 472 26.12 -0.78 -33.57
CA GLU A 472 24.69 -0.91 -33.30
C GLU A 472 24.18 0.25 -32.44
N ARG A 473 24.97 0.71 -31.46
CA ARG A 473 24.64 1.88 -30.64
C ARG A 473 24.43 3.13 -31.49
N ALA A 474 25.38 3.46 -32.35
CA ALA A 474 25.26 4.60 -33.26
C ALA A 474 24.01 4.51 -34.16
N ASP A 475 23.70 3.32 -34.68
CA ASP A 475 22.52 3.09 -35.51
C ASP A 475 21.21 3.27 -34.74
N LYS A 476 21.13 2.75 -33.51
CA LYS A 476 19.95 2.86 -32.65
C LYS A 476 19.67 4.29 -32.23
N TYR A 477 20.71 5.06 -31.86
CA TYR A 477 20.54 6.48 -31.53
C TYR A 477 20.10 7.30 -32.75
N ARG A 478 20.61 6.99 -33.96
CA ARG A 478 20.11 7.62 -35.20
C ARG A 478 18.62 7.37 -35.41
N GLN A 479 18.15 6.16 -35.13
CA GLN A 479 16.74 5.78 -35.30
C GLN A 479 15.79 6.45 -34.29
N CYS A 480 16.29 7.08 -33.22
CA CYS A 480 15.47 7.79 -32.24
C CYS A 480 15.95 9.22 -31.97
N ALA A 481 16.74 9.81 -32.87
CA ALA A 481 17.35 11.12 -32.70
C ALA A 481 16.33 12.28 -32.57
N LEU A 482 15.11 12.07 -33.05
CA LEU A 482 14.01 13.04 -32.96
C LEU A 482 13.30 13.02 -31.59
N LEU A 483 13.53 12.00 -30.76
CA LEU A 483 12.89 11.90 -29.46
C LEU A 483 13.64 12.73 -28.40
N PRO A 484 12.93 13.32 -27.42
CA PRO A 484 13.57 13.94 -26.27
C PRO A 484 14.47 12.95 -25.51
N SER A 485 15.63 13.41 -25.03
CA SER A 485 16.56 12.57 -24.24
C SER A 485 15.93 11.99 -22.97
N SER A 486 14.92 12.67 -22.40
CA SER A 486 14.14 12.20 -21.25
C SER A 486 13.33 10.93 -21.55
N MET A 487 12.98 10.68 -22.81
CA MET A 487 12.16 9.55 -23.28
C MET A 487 13.02 8.32 -23.65
N ILE A 488 14.30 8.49 -23.93
CA ILE A 488 15.18 7.43 -24.43
C ILE A 488 15.86 6.69 -23.27
N ARG A 489 15.82 5.36 -23.27
CA ARG A 489 16.52 4.51 -22.28
C ARG A 489 17.25 3.35 -22.95
N GLU A 490 18.58 3.42 -22.99
CA GLU A 490 19.42 2.30 -23.38
C GLU A 490 19.54 1.30 -22.22
N LEU A 491 19.29 0.02 -22.49
CA LEU A 491 19.33 -1.08 -21.52
C LEU A 491 20.56 -1.95 -21.73
N VAL A 492 20.97 -2.62 -20.66
CA VAL A 492 22.14 -3.53 -20.67
C VAL A 492 21.86 -4.75 -21.55
N TYR A 493 22.74 -4.99 -22.53
CA TYR A 493 22.71 -6.17 -23.37
C TYR A 493 23.21 -7.40 -22.58
N THR A 494 22.50 -8.54 -22.68
CA THR A 494 22.90 -9.78 -22.01
C THR A 494 24.03 -10.46 -22.78
N GLN A 495 25.22 -10.58 -22.17
CA GLN A 495 26.38 -11.25 -22.77
C GLN A 495 26.25 -12.78 -22.72
N GLY A 496 26.92 -13.48 -23.64
CA GLY A 496 26.98 -14.95 -23.68
C GLY A 496 25.74 -15.66 -24.26
N VAL A 497 24.83 -14.91 -24.89
CA VAL A 497 23.72 -15.47 -25.66
C VAL A 497 23.31 -14.53 -26.80
N SER A 498 23.11 -15.08 -28.00
CA SER A 498 22.53 -14.39 -29.15
C SER A 498 21.97 -15.39 -30.17
N SER A 499 21.09 -14.96 -31.07
CA SER A 499 20.61 -15.81 -32.18
C SER A 499 21.77 -16.34 -33.03
N THR A 500 22.80 -15.53 -33.28
CA THR A 500 24.01 -15.95 -34.00
C THR A 500 24.74 -17.09 -33.27
N GLU A 501 24.89 -16.96 -31.96
CA GLU A 501 25.56 -17.98 -31.14
C GLU A 501 24.74 -19.28 -31.07
N ILE A 502 23.41 -19.19 -30.98
CA ILE A 502 22.53 -20.36 -31.04
C ILE A 502 22.68 -21.07 -32.39
N VAL A 503 22.66 -20.34 -33.50
CA VAL A 503 22.88 -20.92 -34.85
C VAL A 503 24.25 -21.59 -34.94
N GLN A 504 25.32 -20.96 -34.43
CA GLN A 504 26.65 -21.56 -34.41
C GLN A 504 26.73 -22.85 -33.59
N ARG A 505 26.07 -22.90 -32.43
CA ARG A 505 25.98 -24.12 -31.60
C ARG A 505 25.27 -25.24 -32.36
N ILE A 506 24.16 -24.93 -33.03
CA ILE A 506 23.42 -25.89 -33.86
C ILE A 506 24.31 -26.44 -34.99
N LEU A 507 24.96 -25.55 -35.75
CA LEU A 507 25.84 -25.94 -36.86
C LEU A 507 27.05 -26.77 -36.39
N LYS A 508 27.60 -26.46 -35.22
CA LYS A 508 28.73 -27.21 -34.64
C LYS A 508 28.30 -28.63 -34.26
N ASN A 509 27.14 -28.78 -33.62
CA ASN A 509 26.64 -30.10 -33.21
C ASN A 509 26.20 -30.93 -34.41
N ALA A 510 25.54 -30.34 -35.39
CA ALA A 510 25.13 -31.04 -36.62
C ALA A 510 26.31 -31.61 -37.42
N LYS A 511 27.50 -31.00 -37.32
CA LYS A 511 28.74 -31.51 -37.94
C LYS A 511 29.42 -32.65 -37.17
N ASN A 512 29.02 -32.90 -35.92
CA ASN A 512 29.55 -34.00 -35.11
C ASN A 512 28.67 -35.25 -35.16
N ASP A 513 27.42 -35.11 -35.64
CA ASP A 513 26.43 -36.20 -35.78
C ASP A 513 26.30 -36.71 -37.24
N LEU A 514 27.08 -36.13 -38.17
CA LEU A 514 27.27 -36.54 -39.57
C LEU A 514 28.71 -36.99 -39.77
#